data_AF-A0A9X2JKB3-F1
#
_entry.id   AF-A0A9X2JKB3-F1
#
_cell.length_a   1.000
_cell.length_b   1.000
_cell.length_c   1.000
_cell.angle_alpha   90.00
_cell.angle_beta   90.00
_cell.angle_gamma   90.00
#
_symmetry.space_group_name_H-M   'P 1'
#
loop_
_entity.id
_entity.type
_entity.pdbx_description
1 polymer ?
#
loop_
_entity_poly.entity_id
_entity_poly.type
_entity_poly.pdbx_seq_one_letter_code
_entity_poly.pdbx_strand_id
1 'polypeptide(L)'
;MALMNWIRSKWSMKYRATWMLRRGILHARAGRTSEAMQKYSEVLDLEGVTPNTRAMALYNRALLQSADGKADAAADDLNKILQMTGASQEVMTEARRKLTRMSRSSDRMTTRSNNDSSESNSN
;
A
#
# COMPACT_ATOMS: atom_id res chain seq x y z
N MET A 1 10.76 -26.91 -26.22
CA MET A 1 9.41 -26.46 -25.81
C MET A 1 9.34 -25.64 -24.51
N ALA A 2 10.45 -25.32 -23.82
CA ALA A 2 10.41 -24.57 -22.55
C ALA A 2 10.12 -23.06 -22.71
N LEU A 3 10.61 -22.44 -23.79
CA LEU A 3 10.48 -20.99 -24.03
C LEU A 3 9.01 -20.56 -24.22
N MET A 4 8.22 -21.35 -24.96
CA MET A 4 6.81 -21.04 -25.22
C MET A 4 5.96 -21.11 -23.95
N ASN A 5 6.23 -22.09 -23.07
CA ASN A 5 5.57 -22.20 -21.76
C ASN A 5 6.01 -21.10 -20.78
N TRP A 6 7.27 -20.69 -20.80
CA TRP A 6 7.76 -19.56 -20.00
C TRP A 6 7.12 -18.23 -20.42
N ILE A 7 7.03 -17.94 -21.73
CA ILE A 7 6.39 -16.73 -22.25
C ILE A 7 4.89 -16.72 -21.91
N ARG A 8 4.20 -17.85 -22.12
CA ARG A 8 2.75 -17.99 -21.86
C ARG A 8 2.42 -17.89 -20.38
N SER A 9 3.28 -18.45 -19.51
CA SER A 9 3.18 -18.34 -18.05
C SER A 9 3.37 -16.90 -17.58
N LYS A 10 4.40 -16.20 -18.08
CA LYS A 10 4.69 -14.80 -17.71
C LYS A 10 3.57 -13.83 -18.13
N TRP A 11 2.97 -14.04 -19.30
CA TRP A 11 1.80 -13.26 -19.73
C TRP A 11 0.57 -13.57 -18.86
N SER A 12 0.29 -14.85 -18.57
CA SER A 12 -0.81 -15.26 -17.68
C SER A 12 -0.72 -14.61 -16.29
N MET A 13 0.48 -14.54 -15.70
CA MET A 13 0.69 -13.92 -14.39
C MET A 13 0.40 -12.41 -14.39
N LYS A 14 0.81 -11.68 -15.43
CA LYS A 14 0.51 -10.24 -15.56
C LYS A 14 -1.00 -9.98 -15.63
N TYR A 15 -1.73 -10.79 -16.40
CA TYR A 15 -3.19 -10.67 -16.46
C TYR A 15 -3.86 -11.01 -15.13
N ARG A 16 -3.41 -12.08 -14.45
CA ARG A 16 -3.91 -12.47 -13.13
C ARG A 16 -3.70 -11.37 -12.10
N ALA A 17 -2.49 -10.80 -12.02
CA ALA A 17 -2.18 -9.71 -11.10
C ALA A 17 -3.00 -8.45 -11.39
N THR A 18 -3.17 -8.09 -12.66
CA THR A 18 -3.99 -6.93 -13.07
C THR A 18 -5.46 -7.14 -12.72
N TRP A 19 -5.98 -8.35 -12.93
CA TRP A 19 -7.35 -8.69 -12.57
C TRP A 19 -7.59 -8.65 -11.06
N MET A 20 -6.67 -9.24 -10.26
CA MET A 20 -6.74 -9.17 -8.79
C MET A 20 -6.69 -7.74 -8.29
N LEU A 21 -5.79 -6.91 -8.82
CA LEU A 21 -5.68 -5.49 -8.49
C LEU A 21 -7.00 -4.75 -8.76
N ARG A 22 -7.60 -4.96 -9.94
CA ARG A 22 -8.89 -4.34 -10.30
C ARG A 22 -10.02 -4.78 -9.37
N ARG A 23 -10.06 -6.07 -8.98
CA ARG A 23 -11.04 -6.54 -7.99
C ARG A 23 -10.83 -5.91 -6.63
N GLY A 24 -9.59 -5.79 -6.16
CA GLY A 24 -9.27 -5.11 -4.91
C GLY A 24 -9.80 -3.68 -4.90
N ILE A 25 -9.60 -2.94 -6.00
CA ILE A 25 -10.13 -1.57 -6.15
C ILE A 25 -11.66 -1.54 -6.10
N LEU A 26 -12.33 -2.50 -6.75
CA LEU A 26 -13.79 -2.59 -6.72
C LEU A 26 -14.32 -2.90 -5.31
N HIS A 27 -13.67 -3.82 -4.59
CA HIS A 27 -14.02 -4.12 -3.20
C HIS A 27 -13.83 -2.89 -2.30
N ALA A 28 -12.71 -2.17 -2.45
CA ALA A 28 -12.43 -0.94 -1.68
C ALA A 28 -13.50 0.14 -1.93
N ARG A 29 -13.89 0.35 -3.19
CA ARG A 29 -14.96 1.30 -3.54
C ARG A 29 -16.33 0.91 -3.00
N ALA A 30 -16.57 -0.38 -2.80
CA ALA A 30 -17.78 -0.92 -2.20
C ALA A 30 -17.73 -0.99 -0.65
N GLY A 31 -16.70 -0.42 -0.01
CA GLY A 31 -16.53 -0.48 1.45
C GLY A 31 -16.15 -1.87 1.99
N ARG A 32 -15.87 -2.83 1.11
CA ARG A 32 -15.45 -4.19 1.45
C ARG A 32 -13.94 -4.24 1.68
N THR A 33 -13.51 -3.60 2.76
CA THR A 33 -12.09 -3.34 3.07
C THR A 33 -11.29 -4.64 3.24
N SER A 34 -11.84 -5.64 3.95
CA SER A 34 -11.16 -6.92 4.18
C SER A 34 -10.89 -7.67 2.88
N GLU A 35 -11.89 -7.76 1.99
CA GLU A 35 -11.75 -8.41 0.69
C GLU A 35 -10.80 -7.63 -0.22
N ALA A 36 -10.79 -6.30 -0.15
CA ALA A 36 -9.82 -5.48 -0.87
C ALA A 36 -8.38 -5.74 -0.40
N MET A 37 -8.16 -5.76 0.91
CA MET A 37 -6.86 -6.07 1.51
C MET A 37 -6.36 -7.47 1.10
N GLN A 38 -7.26 -8.46 1.07
CA GLN A 38 -6.94 -9.80 0.61
C GLN A 38 -6.48 -9.78 -0.85
N LYS A 39 -7.22 -9.10 -1.74
CA LYS A 39 -6.87 -9.04 -3.17
C LYS A 39 -5.55 -8.33 -3.42
N TYR A 40 -5.23 -7.28 -2.68
CA TYR A 40 -3.91 -6.64 -2.79
C TYR A 40 -2.79 -7.54 -2.28
N SER A 41 -3.00 -8.28 -1.19
CA SER A 41 -2.00 -9.22 -0.67
C SER A 41 -1.75 -10.38 -1.65
N GLU A 42 -2.80 -10.93 -2.26
CA GLU A 42 -2.67 -11.92 -3.35
C GLU A 42 -1.80 -11.41 -4.50
N VAL A 43 -1.90 -10.13 -4.89
CA VAL A 43 -1.03 -9.53 -5.93
C VAL A 43 0.44 -9.50 -5.48
N LEU A 44 0.70 -9.26 -4.20
CA LEU A 44 2.06 -9.17 -3.65
C LEU A 44 2.71 -10.54 -3.48
N ASP A 45 1.92 -11.59 -3.32
CA ASP A 45 2.37 -12.99 -3.21
C ASP A 45 2.65 -13.64 -4.58
N LEU A 46 2.14 -13.05 -5.67
CA LEU A 46 2.44 -13.53 -7.02
C LEU A 46 3.89 -13.24 -7.41
N GLU A 47 4.57 -14.27 -7.91
CA GLU A 47 5.86 -14.13 -8.58
C GLU A 47 5.71 -13.48 -9.97
N GLY A 48 6.77 -12.82 -10.44
CA GLY A 48 6.81 -12.26 -11.81
C GLY A 48 5.87 -11.06 -12.05
N VAL A 49 5.26 -10.51 -11.00
CA VAL A 49 4.46 -9.28 -11.10
C VAL A 49 5.33 -8.11 -11.50
N THR A 50 4.82 -7.27 -12.41
CA THR A 50 5.55 -6.07 -12.83
C THR A 50 5.76 -5.11 -11.65
N PRO A 51 6.89 -4.39 -11.57
CA PRO A 51 7.14 -3.44 -10.50
C PRO A 51 5.99 -2.42 -10.32
N ASN A 52 5.43 -1.90 -11.41
CA ASN A 52 4.27 -1.00 -11.34
C ASN A 52 3.04 -1.63 -10.69
N THR A 53 2.67 -2.84 -11.10
CA THR A 53 1.50 -3.53 -10.52
C THR A 53 1.71 -3.81 -9.02
N ARG A 54 2.92 -4.21 -8.63
CA ARG A 54 3.29 -4.45 -7.23
C ARG A 54 3.25 -3.14 -6.42
N ALA A 55 3.78 -2.05 -6.97
CA ALA A 55 3.74 -0.73 -6.33
C ALA A 55 2.30 -0.21 -6.15
N MET A 56 1.43 -0.40 -7.15
CA MET A 56 0.01 -0.05 -7.04
C MET A 56 -0.72 -0.88 -5.98
N ALA A 57 -0.42 -2.17 -5.85
CA ALA A 57 -1.01 -3.03 -4.82
C ALA A 57 -0.57 -2.60 -3.41
N LEU A 58 0.73 -2.32 -3.21
CA LEU A 58 1.25 -1.75 -1.96
C LEU A 58 0.56 -0.43 -1.63
N TYR A 59 0.46 0.48 -2.60
CA TYR A 59 -0.12 1.81 -2.37
C TYR A 59 -1.58 1.71 -1.94
N ASN A 60 -2.40 0.93 -2.65
CA ASN A 60 -3.81 0.77 -2.31
C ASN A 60 -4.00 0.06 -0.95
N ARG A 61 -3.13 -0.89 -0.60
CA ARG A 61 -3.17 -1.54 0.73
C ARG A 61 -2.81 -0.55 1.84
N ALA A 62 -1.79 0.27 1.63
CA ALA A 62 -1.40 1.33 2.57
C ALA A 62 -2.51 2.37 2.77
N LEU A 63 -3.28 2.71 1.73
CA LEU A 63 -4.44 3.59 1.88
C LEU A 63 -5.51 2.98 2.80
N LEU A 64 -5.82 1.70 2.65
CA LEU A 64 -6.79 1.00 3.50
C LEU A 64 -6.28 0.85 4.93
N GLN A 65 -5.03 0.44 5.12
CA GLN A 65 -4.39 0.34 6.43
C GLN A 65 -4.37 1.69 7.16
N SER A 66 -4.04 2.77 6.45
CA SER A 66 -4.08 4.13 7.03
C SER A 66 -5.49 4.55 7.42
N ALA A 67 -6.52 4.18 6.65
CA ALA A 67 -7.91 4.45 7.01
C ALA A 67 -8.38 3.63 8.22
N ASP A 68 -7.81 2.43 8.40
CA ASP A 68 -8.07 1.51 9.52
C ASP A 68 -7.20 1.80 10.76
N GLY A 69 -6.50 2.95 10.81
CA GLY A 69 -5.64 3.34 11.93
C GLY A 69 -4.30 2.60 12.03
N LYS A 70 -4.00 1.70 11.09
CA LYS A 70 -2.74 0.92 11.02
C LYS A 70 -1.63 1.73 10.35
N ALA A 71 -1.25 2.84 10.97
CA ALA A 71 -0.31 3.81 10.40
C ALA A 71 1.07 3.21 10.10
N ASP A 72 1.61 2.37 10.98
CA ASP A 72 2.94 1.77 10.81
C ASP A 72 2.96 0.80 9.62
N ALA A 73 1.97 -0.10 9.54
CA ALA A 73 1.85 -1.05 8.42
C ALA A 73 1.69 -0.33 7.07
N ALA A 74 0.94 0.77 7.05
CA ALA A 74 0.82 1.61 5.87
C ALA A 74 2.14 2.30 5.52
N ALA A 75 2.88 2.83 6.50
CA ALA A 75 4.19 3.44 6.28
C ALA A 75 5.20 2.42 5.71
N ASP A 76 5.19 1.18 6.21
CA ASP A 76 6.04 0.11 5.70
C ASP A 76 5.78 -0.19 4.22
N ASP A 77 4.51 -0.31 3.83
CA ASP A 77 4.15 -0.56 2.43
C ASP A 77 4.50 0.63 1.52
N LEU A 78 4.36 1.86 2.00
CA LEU A 78 4.78 3.06 1.27
C LEU A 78 6.30 3.13 1.11
N ASN A 79 7.06 2.80 2.15
CA ASN A 79 8.52 2.76 2.11
C ASN A 79 9.03 1.69 1.13
N LYS A 80 8.38 0.52 1.07
CA LYS A 80 8.69 -0.49 0.06
C LYS A 80 8.57 0.07 -1.36
N ILE A 81 7.53 0.85 -1.67
CA ILE A 81 7.37 1.50 -2.99
C ILE A 81 8.58 2.39 -3.30
N LEU A 82 9.04 3.17 -2.34
CA LEU A 82 10.17 4.10 -2.53
C LEU A 82 11.51 3.37 -2.75
N GLN A 83 11.62 2.10 -2.37
CA GLN A 83 12.79 1.26 -2.58
C GLN A 83 12.72 0.45 -3.88
N MET A 84 11.59 0.45 -4.59
CA MET A 84 11.41 -0.36 -5.80
C MET A 84 12.11 0.23 -7.02
N THR A 85 12.83 -0.63 -7.74
CA THR A 85 13.32 -0.31 -9.09
C THR A 85 12.22 -0.56 -10.13
N GLY A 86 12.01 0.38 -11.05
CA GLY A 86 11.04 0.26 -12.14
C GLY A 86 9.58 0.56 -11.78
N ALA A 87 9.30 1.08 -10.58
CA ALA A 87 8.01 1.69 -10.26
C ALA A 87 7.88 3.05 -10.96
N SER A 88 6.65 3.46 -11.29
CA SER A 88 6.38 4.72 -11.97
C SER A 88 6.60 5.89 -11.02
N GLN A 89 7.10 6.99 -11.57
CA GLN A 89 7.33 8.22 -10.80
C GLN A 89 6.05 8.74 -10.15
N GLU A 90 4.91 8.55 -10.79
CA GLU A 90 3.60 8.89 -10.25
C GLU A 90 3.32 8.15 -8.92
N VAL A 91 3.45 6.82 -8.92
CA VAL A 91 3.17 6.02 -7.71
C VAL A 91 4.18 6.30 -6.61
N MET A 92 5.46 6.52 -6.94
CA MET A 92 6.48 6.93 -5.97
C MET A 92 6.19 8.31 -5.38
N THR A 93 5.73 9.26 -6.19
CA THR A 93 5.38 10.61 -5.77
C THR A 93 4.18 10.59 -4.82
N GLU A 94 3.13 9.85 -5.17
CA GLU A 94 1.96 9.71 -4.31
C GLU A 94 2.27 8.96 -3.01
N ALA A 95 3.13 7.94 -3.08
CA ALA A 95 3.59 7.24 -1.88
C ALA A 95 4.33 8.18 -0.92
N ARG A 96 5.27 8.99 -1.44
CA ARG A 96 6.00 9.99 -0.65
C ARG A 96 5.06 11.02 -0.04
N ARG A 97 4.11 11.55 -0.82
CA ARG A 97 3.10 12.52 -0.33
C ARG A 97 2.25 11.94 0.79
N LYS A 98 1.78 10.70 0.63
CA LYS A 98 0.99 10.02 1.66
C LYS A 98 1.82 9.83 2.93
N LEU A 99 3.06 9.38 2.82
CA LEU A 99 3.96 9.18 3.97
C LEU A 99 4.20 10.49 4.74
N THR A 100 4.52 11.58 4.05
CA THR A 100 4.71 12.91 4.69
C THR A 100 3.46 13.37 5.44
N ARG A 101 2.26 13.16 4.88
CA ARG A 101 1.01 13.51 5.56
C ARG A 101 0.80 12.68 6.82
N MET A 102 1.13 11.40 6.77
CA MET A 102 1.02 10.49 7.92
C MET A 102 2.00 10.85 9.04
N SER A 103 3.28 11.10 8.72
CA SER A 103 4.29 11.51 9.71
C SER A 103 3.88 12.81 10.42
N ARG A 104 3.43 13.83 9.66
CA ARG A 104 2.95 15.09 10.23
C ARG A 104 1.73 14.92 11.15
N SER A 105 0.85 13.98 10.82
CA SER A 105 -0.30 13.67 11.68
C SER A 105 0.13 12.99 12.98
N SER A 106 1.13 12.11 12.92
CA SER A 106 1.71 11.45 14.09
C SER A 106 2.39 12.46 15.02
N ASP A 107 3.24 13.34 14.49
CA ASP A 107 3.96 14.37 15.27
C ASP A 107 3.01 15.34 16.00
N ARG A 108 1.88 15.69 15.37
CA ARG A 108 0.85 16.55 16.00
C ARG A 108 0.14 15.86 17.16
N MET A 109 -0.04 14.55 17.08
CA MET A 109 -0.72 13.78 18.12
C MET A 109 0.17 13.60 19.35
N THR A 110 1.48 13.39 19.14
CA THR A 110 2.46 13.27 20.24
C THR A 110 2.63 14.60 20.97
N THR A 111 2.74 15.73 20.25
CA THR A 111 2.84 17.06 20.88
C THR A 111 1.60 17.43 21.68
N ARG A 112 0.40 17.11 21.20
CA ARG A 112 -0.85 17.37 21.94
C ARG A 112 -0.96 16.54 23.22
N SER A 113 -0.65 15.25 23.15
CA SER A 113 -0.69 14.35 24.32
C SER A 113 0.26 14.79 25.45
N ASN A 114 1.44 15.31 25.10
CA ASN A 114 2.42 15.78 26.08
C ASN A 114 1.99 17.07 26.79
N ASN A 115 1.23 17.94 26.11
CA ASN A 115 0.77 19.19 26.68
C ASN A 115 -0.41 18.97 27.67
N ASP A 116 -1.34 18.08 27.35
CA ASP A 116 -2.49 17.73 28.21
C ASP A 116 -2.04 17.04 29.53
N SER A 117 -0.91 16.32 29.52
CA SER A 117 -0.37 15.64 30.71
C SER A 117 0.48 16.56 31.61
N SER A 118 1.00 17.67 31.09
CA SER A 118 1.64 18.70 31.92
C SER A 118 0.65 19.58 32.68
N GLU A 119 -0.52 19.88 32.10
CA GLU A 119 -1.54 20.73 32.75
C GLU A 119 -2.28 20.00 33.89
N SER A 120 -2.38 18.67 33.84
CA SER A 120 -3.03 17.87 34.89
C SER A 120 -2.18 17.61 36.14
N ASN A 121 -0.85 17.77 36.06
CA ASN A 121 0.08 17.62 37.19
C ASN A 121 0.41 18.96 37.92
N SER A 122 -0.27 20.04 37.55
CA SER A 122 0.02 21.40 38.04
C SER A 122 -0.99 21.93 39.08
N ASN A 123 -1.87 21.09 39.62
CA ASN A 123 -2.86 21.44 40.65
C ASN A 123 -2.64 20.68 41.96
#